data_AF-A0AA86T2S1-F1
#
_entry.id   AF-A0AA86T2S1-F1
#
_cell.length_a   1.000
_cell.length_b   1.000
_cell.length_c   1.000
_cell.angle_alpha   90.00
_cell.angle_beta   90.00
_cell.angle_gamma   90.00
#
_symmetry.space_group_name_H-M   'P 1'
#
loop_
_entity.id
_entity.type
_entity.pdbx_description
1 polymer ?
#
loop_
_entity_poly.entity_id
_entity_poly.type
_entity_poly.pdbx_seq_one_letter_code
_entity_poly.pdbx_strand_id
1 'polypeptide(L)'
;MLFAEHKDAFNFIMETLKEAGWVRTGPILKEMGLVLTAKGLERIAELERTIAGEKSKQTFVAMWFDSSLDKAWENGFASACDVVGYKALRMDLKEHNQKICDAIIAEIRKSRFLIADFTGHRGGVYFEAGYALGLGIPVIWTCREDELESTHFDTRQYNHIVWKDEGDLFVKLKRRIEATIPM
;
A
#
# COMPACT_ATOMS: atom_id res chain seq x y z
N MET A 1 -1.03 14.17 -12.38
CA MET A 1 -1.35 15.51 -11.85
C MET A 1 -1.35 16.46 -13.05
N LEU A 2 -2.41 17.19 -13.31
CA LEU A 2 -2.42 18.20 -14.39
C LEU A 2 -1.48 19.34 -13.95
N PHE A 3 -0.36 19.50 -14.64
CA PHE A 3 0.60 20.58 -14.41
C PHE A 3 0.42 21.62 -15.52
N ALA A 4 0.36 22.90 -15.16
CA ALA A 4 0.23 23.99 -16.12
C ALA A 4 1.60 24.64 -16.33
N GLU A 5 2.20 24.44 -17.51
CA GLU A 5 3.51 25.02 -17.85
C GLU A 5 3.38 26.52 -18.19
N HIS A 6 2.21 26.95 -18.68
CA HIS A 6 1.95 28.33 -19.12
C HIS A 6 0.57 28.82 -18.70
N LYS A 7 0.38 30.15 -18.73
CA LYS A 7 -0.83 30.84 -18.24
C LYS A 7 -2.12 30.37 -18.93
N ASP A 8 -2.06 30.07 -20.23
CA ASP A 8 -3.25 29.63 -20.97
C ASP A 8 -3.69 28.22 -20.55
N ALA A 9 -2.73 27.31 -20.31
CA ALA A 9 -3.02 25.98 -19.77
C ALA A 9 -3.62 26.08 -18.36
N PHE A 10 -3.11 27.00 -17.53
CA PHE A 10 -3.70 27.26 -16.22
C PHE A 10 -5.14 27.74 -16.33
N ASN A 11 -5.41 28.74 -17.18
CA ASN A 11 -6.77 29.26 -17.39
C ASN A 11 -7.72 28.18 -17.91
N PHE A 12 -7.26 27.35 -18.85
CA PHE A 12 -8.05 26.24 -19.39
C PHE A 12 -8.42 25.22 -18.30
N ILE A 13 -7.43 24.75 -17.51
CA ILE A 13 -7.68 23.84 -16.38
C ILE A 13 -8.67 24.50 -15.41
N MET A 14 -8.48 25.78 -15.13
CA MET A 14 -9.32 26.52 -14.20
C MET A 14 -10.78 26.60 -14.64
N GLU A 15 -11.04 26.97 -15.88
CA GLU A 15 -12.40 27.02 -16.42
C GLU A 15 -13.02 25.61 -16.49
N THR A 16 -12.26 24.60 -16.89
CA THR A 16 -12.72 23.20 -16.92
C THR A 16 -13.16 22.71 -15.53
N LEU A 17 -12.39 23.03 -14.48
CA LEU A 17 -12.74 22.63 -13.10
C LEU A 17 -13.99 23.37 -12.60
N LYS A 18 -14.21 24.63 -13.02
CA LYS A 18 -15.41 25.40 -12.69
C LYS A 18 -16.63 24.88 -13.44
N GLU A 19 -16.51 24.61 -14.74
CA GLU A 19 -17.56 24.04 -15.59
C GLU A 19 -17.99 22.66 -15.10
N ALA A 20 -17.04 21.82 -14.67
CA ALA A 20 -17.33 20.55 -14.02
C ALA A 20 -18.03 20.70 -12.65
N GLY A 21 -18.02 21.91 -12.08
CA GLY A 21 -18.58 22.25 -10.79
C GLY A 21 -17.76 21.73 -9.60
N TRP A 22 -16.49 21.38 -9.81
CA TRP A 22 -15.61 20.88 -8.74
C TRP A 22 -14.98 22.00 -7.91
N VAL A 23 -14.81 23.18 -8.50
CA VAL A 23 -14.29 24.37 -7.81
C VAL A 23 -15.19 25.57 -8.06
N ARG A 24 -15.13 26.54 -7.16
CA ARG A 24 -15.77 27.86 -7.32
C ARG A 24 -14.85 28.96 -6.80
N THR A 25 -15.11 30.19 -7.23
CA THR A 25 -14.53 31.38 -6.60
C THR A 25 -15.29 31.70 -5.32
N GLY A 26 -14.56 31.91 -4.22
CA GLY A 26 -15.16 32.23 -2.93
C GLY A 26 -14.14 32.88 -1.98
N PRO A 27 -14.61 33.49 -0.89
CA PRO A 27 -13.72 34.13 0.06
C PRO A 27 -12.89 33.08 0.82
N ILE A 28 -11.58 33.27 0.88
CA ILE A 28 -10.63 32.56 1.73
C ILE A 28 -9.91 33.60 2.56
N LEU A 29 -10.10 33.59 3.88
CA LEU A 29 -9.40 34.48 4.83
C LEU A 29 -9.36 35.96 4.37
N LYS A 30 -10.50 36.47 3.87
CA LYS A 30 -10.75 37.84 3.35
C LYS A 30 -10.29 38.15 1.92
N GLU A 31 -9.70 37.20 1.20
CA GLU A 31 -9.36 37.35 -0.23
C GLU A 31 -10.25 36.46 -1.11
N MET A 32 -10.49 36.87 -2.36
CA MET A 32 -11.17 36.02 -3.34
C MET A 32 -10.20 34.94 -3.83
N GLY A 33 -10.51 33.69 -3.50
CA GLY A 33 -9.71 32.54 -3.87
C GLY A 33 -10.54 31.42 -4.46
N LEU A 34 -9.88 30.28 -4.67
CA LEU A 34 -10.47 29.08 -5.21
C LEU A 34 -10.82 28.09 -4.11
N VAL A 35 -12.08 27.68 -4.09
CA VAL A 35 -12.60 26.80 -3.05
C VAL A 35 -13.18 25.55 -3.69
N LEU A 36 -12.89 24.39 -3.10
CA LEU A 36 -13.55 23.13 -3.47
C LEU A 36 -15.05 23.21 -3.16
N THR A 37 -15.87 22.72 -4.09
CA THR A 37 -17.30 22.53 -3.84
C THR A 37 -17.54 21.20 -3.15
N ALA A 38 -18.77 20.96 -2.66
CA ALA A 38 -19.16 19.63 -2.16
C ALA A 38 -18.94 18.54 -3.23
N LYS A 39 -19.30 18.82 -4.49
CA LYS A 39 -19.06 17.92 -5.63
C LYS A 39 -17.56 17.70 -5.90
N GLY A 40 -16.73 18.73 -5.73
CA GLY A 40 -15.28 18.61 -5.81
C GLY A 40 -14.70 17.72 -4.71
N LEU A 41 -15.17 17.88 -3.47
CA LEU A 41 -14.79 17.03 -2.34
C LEU A 41 -15.24 15.58 -2.54
N GLU A 42 -16.46 15.35 -3.04
CA GLU A 42 -16.94 14.01 -3.39
C GLU A 42 -16.07 13.34 -4.46
N ARG A 43 -15.65 14.10 -5.48
CA ARG A 43 -14.76 13.60 -6.53
C ARG A 43 -13.38 13.24 -5.98
N ILE A 44 -12.83 14.06 -5.09
CA ILE A 44 -11.57 13.74 -4.40
C ILE A 44 -11.73 12.44 -3.61
N ALA A 45 -12.78 12.33 -2.80
CA ALA A 45 -13.07 11.13 -2.03
C ALA A 45 -13.26 9.90 -2.93
N GLU A 46 -13.87 10.04 -4.12
CA GLU A 46 -14.00 8.94 -5.09
C GLU A 46 -12.64 8.52 -5.66
N LEU A 47 -11.79 9.48 -6.03
CA LEU A 47 -10.45 9.23 -6.54
C LEU A 47 -9.57 8.56 -5.47
N GLU A 48 -9.68 8.98 -4.21
CA GLU A 48 -9.03 8.35 -3.06
C GLU A 48 -9.59 6.93 -2.82
N ARG A 49 -10.91 6.75 -2.90
CA ARG A 49 -11.57 5.42 -2.85
C ARG A 49 -11.18 4.49 -4.00
N THR A 50 -10.60 5.03 -5.08
CA THR A 50 -10.10 4.21 -6.21
C THR A 50 -8.81 3.45 -5.84
N ILE A 51 -8.23 3.71 -4.66
CA ILE A 51 -7.41 2.73 -3.96
C ILE A 51 -8.35 1.62 -3.49
N ALA A 52 -8.64 0.68 -4.40
CA ALA A 52 -9.65 -0.37 -4.26
C ALA A 52 -9.50 -1.25 -3.00
N GLY A 53 -8.37 -1.15 -2.31
CA GLY A 53 -8.09 -1.83 -1.05
C GLY A 53 -8.68 -1.19 0.21
N GLU A 54 -9.25 0.03 0.19
CA GLU A 54 -9.58 0.74 1.44
C GLU A 54 -10.54 -0.03 2.37
N LYS A 55 -11.54 -0.73 1.80
CA LYS A 55 -12.48 -1.56 2.56
C LYS A 55 -12.15 -3.05 2.50
N SER A 56 -11.00 -3.39 1.92
CA SER A 56 -10.62 -4.78 1.71
C SER A 56 -10.21 -5.42 3.02
N LYS A 57 -10.61 -6.67 3.21
CA LYS A 57 -10.02 -7.53 4.24
C LYS A 57 -8.76 -8.22 3.74
N GLN A 58 -8.40 -8.07 2.46
CA GLN A 58 -7.20 -8.69 1.91
C GLN A 58 -5.95 -7.91 2.30
N THR A 59 -4.87 -8.62 2.61
CA THR A 59 -3.52 -8.08 2.69
C THR A 59 -2.59 -8.91 1.81
N PHE A 60 -1.73 -8.24 1.04
CA PHE A 60 -0.77 -8.91 0.17
C PHE A 60 0.52 -9.16 0.95
N VAL A 61 1.03 -10.39 0.90
CA VAL A 61 2.30 -10.75 1.54
C VAL A 61 3.32 -11.06 0.45
N ALA A 62 4.21 -10.08 0.24
CA ALA A 62 5.37 -10.18 -0.62
C ALA A 62 6.50 -10.86 0.15
N MET A 63 6.79 -12.13 -0.14
CA MET A 63 7.83 -12.90 0.54
C MET A 63 8.46 -13.94 -0.39
N TRP A 64 9.61 -14.48 0.01
CA TRP A 64 10.24 -15.58 -0.71
C TRP A 64 9.46 -16.91 -0.51
N PHE A 65 9.13 -17.60 -1.60
CA PHE A 65 8.45 -18.91 -1.62
C PHE A 65 9.39 -20.10 -1.33
N ASP A 66 10.46 -19.90 -0.58
CA ASP A 66 11.31 -21.02 -0.17
C ASP A 66 10.61 -21.84 0.90
N SER A 67 10.79 -23.16 0.87
CA SER A 67 10.20 -24.03 1.88
C SER A 67 10.74 -23.79 3.29
N SER A 68 11.94 -23.18 3.41
CA SER A 68 12.46 -22.74 4.71
C SER A 68 11.60 -21.67 5.38
N LEU A 69 10.71 -20.99 4.66
CA LEU A 69 9.81 -19.96 5.18
C LEU A 69 8.35 -20.42 5.31
N ASP A 70 8.03 -21.69 5.05
CA ASP A 70 6.65 -22.19 5.15
C ASP A 70 6.08 -22.05 6.57
N LYS A 71 6.89 -22.32 7.60
CA LYS A 71 6.48 -22.09 9.00
C LYS A 71 6.23 -20.61 9.30
N ALA A 72 7.08 -19.73 8.78
CA ALA A 72 6.90 -18.29 8.95
C ALA A 72 5.62 -17.81 8.24
N TRP A 73 5.29 -18.39 7.09
CA TRP A 73 4.02 -18.15 6.40
C TRP A 73 2.82 -18.61 7.23
N GLU A 74 2.74 -19.89 7.59
CA GLU A 74 1.56 -20.48 8.24
C GLU A 74 1.34 -19.90 9.65
N ASN A 75 2.37 -19.97 10.50
CA ASN A 75 2.26 -19.66 11.92
C ASN A 75 2.56 -18.20 12.23
N GLY A 76 3.25 -17.48 11.32
CA GLY A 76 3.58 -16.07 11.45
C GLY A 76 2.64 -15.18 10.64
N PHE A 77 2.91 -15.02 9.34
CA PHE A 77 2.23 -14.07 8.47
C PHE A 77 0.72 -14.31 8.37
N ALA A 78 0.31 -15.51 7.95
CA ALA A 78 -1.09 -15.84 7.74
C ALA A 78 -1.88 -15.80 9.05
N SER A 79 -1.38 -16.46 10.09
CA SER A 79 -1.99 -16.49 11.42
C SER A 79 -2.13 -15.09 12.03
N ALA A 80 -1.10 -14.24 11.95
CA ALA A 80 -1.16 -12.89 12.50
C ALA A 80 -2.21 -12.02 11.81
N CYS A 81 -2.40 -12.19 10.50
CA CYS A 81 -3.43 -11.47 9.75
C CYS A 81 -4.84 -11.97 10.09
N ASP A 82 -5.02 -13.29 10.20
CA ASP A 82 -6.34 -13.89 10.45
C ASP A 82 -6.92 -13.46 11.80
N VAL A 83 -6.09 -13.46 12.87
CA VAL A 83 -6.54 -13.08 14.22
C VAL A 83 -6.95 -11.61 14.36
N VAL A 84 -6.47 -10.73 13.47
CA VAL A 84 -6.87 -9.32 13.42
C VAL A 84 -7.97 -9.04 12.39
N GLY A 85 -8.51 -10.09 11.75
CA GLY A 85 -9.63 -10.01 10.81
C GLY A 85 -9.26 -9.71 9.36
N TYR A 86 -7.98 -9.84 8.99
CA TYR A 86 -7.49 -9.72 7.62
C TYR A 86 -7.16 -11.10 7.02
N LYS A 87 -7.30 -11.23 5.70
CA LYS A 87 -6.95 -12.42 4.94
C LYS A 87 -5.65 -12.20 4.19
N ALA A 88 -4.58 -12.85 4.64
CA ALA A 88 -3.30 -12.83 3.96
C ALA A 88 -3.38 -13.54 2.60
N LEU A 89 -2.76 -12.94 1.60
CA LEU A 89 -2.61 -13.50 0.26
C LEU A 89 -1.13 -13.60 -0.09
N ARG A 90 -0.66 -14.82 -0.38
CA ARG A 90 0.63 -15.12 -1.03
C ARG A 90 0.35 -15.53 -2.47
N MET A 91 1.09 -14.96 -3.43
CA MET A 91 0.74 -15.08 -4.85
C MET A 91 0.79 -16.52 -5.37
N ASP A 92 1.78 -17.30 -4.94
CA ASP A 92 1.98 -18.70 -5.33
C ASP A 92 0.82 -19.63 -4.93
N LEU A 93 0.04 -19.27 -3.90
CA LEU A 93 -1.10 -20.04 -3.42
C LEU A 93 -2.40 -19.76 -4.18
N LYS A 94 -2.39 -18.83 -5.14
CA LYS A 94 -3.57 -18.42 -5.90
C LYS A 94 -3.45 -18.87 -7.35
N GLU A 95 -4.40 -19.69 -7.80
CA GLU A 95 -4.50 -20.05 -9.21
C GLU A 95 -4.88 -18.83 -10.07
N HIS A 96 -4.19 -18.66 -11.20
CA HIS A 96 -4.50 -17.62 -12.18
C HIS A 96 -4.13 -18.05 -13.60
N ASN A 97 -4.91 -17.60 -14.58
CA ASN A 97 -4.63 -17.85 -16.01
C ASN A 97 -3.88 -16.69 -16.68
N GLN A 98 -3.67 -15.60 -15.96
CA GLN A 98 -3.01 -14.37 -16.44
C GLN A 98 -1.49 -14.47 -16.26
N LYS A 99 -0.74 -13.52 -16.80
CA LYS A 99 0.69 -13.39 -16.45
C LYS A 99 0.81 -13.11 -14.95
N ILE A 100 1.73 -13.80 -14.28
CA ILE A 100 1.91 -13.69 -12.82
C ILE A 100 2.13 -12.25 -12.36
N CYS A 101 2.90 -11.46 -13.12
CA CYS A 101 3.14 -10.05 -12.79
C CYS A 101 1.86 -9.21 -12.82
N ASP A 102 0.98 -9.44 -13.80
CA ASP A 102 -0.30 -8.72 -13.91
C ASP A 102 -1.23 -9.08 -12.74
N ALA A 103 -1.23 -10.35 -12.35
CA ALA A 103 -1.98 -10.82 -11.20
C ALA A 103 -1.45 -10.21 -9.89
N ILE A 104 -0.14 -10.19 -9.67
CA ILE A 104 0.50 -9.53 -8.52
C ILE A 104 0.07 -8.07 -8.43
N ILE A 105 0.22 -7.31 -9.53
CA ILE A 105 -0.16 -5.90 -9.59
C ILE A 105 -1.64 -5.69 -9.25
N ALA A 106 -2.51 -6.54 -9.78
CA ALA A 106 -3.95 -6.47 -9.51
C ALA A 106 -4.28 -6.78 -8.05
N GLU A 107 -3.61 -7.76 -7.45
CA GLU A 107 -3.86 -8.16 -6.06
C GLU A 107 -3.28 -7.17 -5.04
N ILE A 108 -2.14 -6.54 -5.34
CA ILE A 108 -1.62 -5.44 -4.53
C ILE A 108 -2.64 -4.29 -4.49
N ARG A 109 -3.19 -3.89 -5.65
CA ARG A 109 -4.19 -2.80 -5.73
C ARG A 109 -5.48 -3.08 -4.95
N LYS A 110 -5.86 -4.34 -4.77
CA LYS A 110 -7.04 -4.77 -4.00
C LYS A 110 -6.77 -4.92 -2.51
N SER A 111 -5.51 -4.87 -2.09
CA SER A 111 -5.13 -5.13 -0.70
C SER A 111 -5.19 -3.85 0.13
N ARG A 112 -5.63 -3.98 1.38
CA ARG A 112 -5.73 -2.87 2.33
C ARG A 112 -4.35 -2.34 2.70
N PHE A 113 -3.40 -3.25 2.83
CA PHE A 113 -2.00 -2.99 3.09
C PHE A 113 -1.17 -4.13 2.49
N LEU A 114 0.14 -3.96 2.49
CA LEU A 114 1.11 -4.96 2.04
C LEU A 114 2.10 -5.27 3.18
N ILE A 115 2.44 -6.54 3.34
CA ILE A 115 3.56 -6.98 4.18
C ILE A 115 4.68 -7.41 3.24
N ALA A 116 5.86 -6.80 3.38
CA ALA A 116 7.03 -7.10 2.57
C ALA A 116 8.11 -7.73 3.44
N ASP A 117 8.44 -9.00 3.17
CA ASP A 117 9.49 -9.74 3.84
C ASP A 117 10.76 -9.84 2.99
N PHE A 118 11.85 -9.25 3.48
CA PHE A 118 13.10 -9.11 2.75
C PHE A 118 14.10 -10.26 2.98
N THR A 119 13.69 -11.32 3.68
CA THR A 119 14.51 -12.53 3.89
C THR A 119 14.86 -13.17 2.54
N GLY A 120 16.14 -13.43 2.28
CA GLY A 120 16.63 -13.93 0.99
C GLY A 120 16.68 -12.88 -0.14
N HIS A 121 16.43 -11.60 0.17
CA HIS A 121 16.69 -10.43 -0.68
C HIS A 121 16.13 -10.52 -2.11
N ARG A 122 14.87 -10.94 -2.25
CA ARG A 122 14.23 -11.12 -3.55
C ARG A 122 13.89 -9.79 -4.22
N GLY A 123 14.43 -9.55 -5.42
CA GLY A 123 14.16 -8.34 -6.22
C GLY A 123 12.67 -8.06 -6.45
N GLY A 124 11.86 -9.11 -6.59
CA GLY A 124 10.40 -8.99 -6.70
C GLY A 124 9.76 -8.31 -5.49
N VAL A 125 10.20 -8.64 -4.27
CA VAL A 125 9.65 -8.05 -3.03
C VAL A 125 9.94 -6.55 -2.95
N TYR A 126 11.14 -6.11 -3.37
CA TYR A 126 11.46 -4.67 -3.43
C TYR A 126 10.57 -3.93 -4.43
N PHE A 127 10.32 -4.53 -5.60
CA PHE A 127 9.41 -3.95 -6.59
C PHE A 127 7.98 -3.86 -6.06
N GLU A 128 7.46 -4.93 -5.45
CA GLU A 128 6.10 -4.99 -4.90
C GLU A 128 5.90 -3.98 -3.77
N ALA A 129 6.87 -3.85 -2.87
CA ALA A 129 6.86 -2.84 -1.81
C ALA A 129 6.90 -1.42 -2.37
N GLY A 130 7.80 -1.13 -3.32
CA GLY A 130 7.89 0.17 -3.98
C GLY A 130 6.62 0.52 -4.76
N TYR A 131 6.00 -0.46 -5.43
CA TYR A 131 4.74 -0.29 -6.14
C TYR A 131 3.58 0.03 -5.18
N ALA A 132 3.47 -0.69 -4.06
CA ALA A 132 2.47 -0.40 -3.04
C ALA A 132 2.64 1.00 -2.46
N LEU A 133 3.88 1.41 -2.12
CA LEU A 133 4.17 2.76 -1.68
C LEU A 133 3.77 3.82 -2.72
N GLY A 134 4.07 3.59 -3.99
CA GLY A 134 3.71 4.51 -5.08
C GLY A 134 2.20 4.69 -5.26
N LEU A 135 1.40 3.71 -4.82
CA LEU A 135 -0.06 3.76 -4.81
C LEU A 135 -0.64 4.33 -3.50
N GLY A 136 0.20 4.68 -2.51
CA GLY A 136 -0.24 5.09 -1.18
C GLY A 136 -0.80 3.95 -0.33
N ILE A 137 -0.51 2.69 -0.69
CA ILE A 137 -0.90 1.52 0.10
C ILE A 137 0.12 1.35 1.23
N PRO A 138 -0.32 1.27 2.51
CA PRO A 138 0.59 1.08 3.63
C PRO A 138 1.43 -0.19 3.49
N VAL A 139 2.73 -0.10 3.77
CA VAL A 139 3.67 -1.23 3.75
C VAL A 139 4.23 -1.49 5.14
N ILE A 140 4.09 -2.73 5.61
CA ILE A 140 4.78 -3.25 6.80
C ILE A 140 6.02 -4.00 6.33
N TRP A 141 7.18 -3.56 6.80
CA TRP A 141 8.48 -4.11 6.44
C TRP A 141 8.88 -5.19 7.44
N THR A 142 9.29 -6.37 6.98
CA THR A 142 9.74 -7.47 7.82
C THR A 142 11.03 -8.09 7.27
N CYS A 143 11.86 -8.64 8.14
CA CYS A 143 13.03 -9.40 7.73
C CYS A 143 13.49 -10.30 8.89
N ARG A 144 13.95 -11.51 8.57
CA ARG A 144 14.54 -12.41 9.56
C ARG A 144 15.84 -11.82 10.11
N GLU A 145 16.06 -11.97 11.41
CA GLU A 145 17.15 -11.32 12.15
C GLU A 145 18.55 -11.63 11.59
N ASP A 146 18.78 -12.86 11.16
CA ASP A 146 20.04 -13.34 10.58
C ASP A 146 20.34 -12.77 9.19
N GLU A 147 19.33 -12.23 8.50
CA GLU A 147 19.45 -11.67 7.15
C GLU A 147 19.41 -10.12 7.17
N LEU A 148 19.19 -9.52 8.34
CA LEU A 148 19.03 -8.07 8.47
C LEU A 148 20.27 -7.29 8.04
N GLU A 149 21.47 -7.74 8.42
CA GLU A 149 22.72 -7.03 8.05
C GLU A 149 22.97 -7.05 6.54
N SER A 150 22.50 -8.09 5.87
CA SER A 150 22.59 -8.28 4.43
C SER A 150 21.50 -7.52 3.65
N THR A 151 20.53 -6.91 4.34
CA THR A 151 19.49 -6.10 3.67
C THR A 151 20.09 -4.91 2.93
N HIS A 152 19.51 -4.64 1.75
CA HIS A 152 19.95 -3.58 0.87
C HIS A 152 19.88 -2.22 1.58
N PHE A 153 20.86 -1.35 1.32
CA PHE A 153 21.00 -0.06 1.99
C PHE A 153 19.72 0.79 1.94
N ASP A 154 18.98 0.72 0.83
CA ASP A 154 17.77 1.53 0.59
C ASP A 154 16.60 1.20 1.51
N THR A 155 16.56 0.02 2.13
CA THR A 155 15.48 -0.34 3.06
C THR A 155 15.83 -0.14 4.53
N ARG A 156 17.11 0.06 4.87
CA ARG A 156 17.56 0.21 6.27
C ARG A 156 16.94 1.40 7.01
N GLN A 157 16.40 2.36 6.28
CA GLN A 157 15.70 3.52 6.85
C GLN A 157 14.27 3.19 7.32
N TYR A 158 13.67 2.10 6.82
CA TYR A 158 12.34 1.68 7.23
C TYR A 158 12.39 0.84 8.51
N ASN A 159 11.40 1.05 9.38
CA ASN A 159 11.24 0.31 10.63
C ASN A 159 10.77 -1.12 10.37
N HIS A 160 11.73 -2.00 10.10
CA HIS A 160 11.52 -3.42 9.93
C HIS A 160 11.07 -4.08 11.23
N ILE A 161 10.07 -4.94 11.12
CA ILE A 161 9.86 -5.99 12.11
C ILE A 161 10.97 -7.02 11.89
N VAL A 162 11.97 -6.97 12.76
CA VAL A 162 13.03 -7.97 12.82
C VAL A 162 12.51 -9.16 13.62
N TRP A 163 12.47 -10.34 13.02
CA TRP A 163 11.88 -11.54 13.62
C TRP A 163 12.88 -12.71 13.67
N LYS A 164 12.79 -13.54 14.70
CA LYS A 164 13.70 -14.68 14.93
C LYS A 164 13.11 -16.02 14.50
N ASP A 165 11.83 -16.19 14.79
CA ASP A 165 11.04 -17.38 14.52
C ASP A 165 9.58 -16.98 14.24
N GLU A 166 8.76 -17.96 13.85
CA GLU A 166 7.35 -17.76 13.50
C GLU A 166 6.51 -17.19 14.66
N GLY A 167 6.84 -17.51 15.91
CA GLY A 167 6.11 -17.03 17.08
C GLY A 167 6.42 -15.57 17.39
N ASP A 168 7.68 -15.19 17.31
CA ASP A 168 8.12 -13.79 17.42
C ASP A 168 7.54 -12.93 16.28
N LEU A 169 7.59 -13.46 15.04
CA LEU A 169 6.95 -12.83 13.88
C LEU A 169 5.45 -12.61 14.13
N PHE A 170 4.73 -13.64 14.57
CA PHE A 170 3.31 -13.55 14.87
C PHE A 170 2.99 -12.41 15.84
N VAL A 171 3.67 -12.38 16.99
CA VAL A 171 3.40 -11.39 18.05
C VAL A 171 3.69 -9.97 17.56
N LYS A 172 4.84 -9.76 16.91
CA LYS A 172 5.25 -8.43 16.46
C LYS A 172 4.40 -7.92 15.30
N LEU A 173 4.11 -8.79 14.33
CA LEU A 173 3.30 -8.44 13.17
C LEU A 173 1.87 -8.10 13.58
N LYS A 174 1.23 -8.94 14.41
CA LYS A 174 -0.10 -8.67 14.96
C LYS A 174 -0.17 -7.28 15.60
N ARG A 175 0.77 -6.99 16.51
CA ARG A 175 0.84 -5.68 17.20
C ARG A 175 1.02 -4.53 16.23
N ARG A 176 1.86 -4.67 15.19
CA ARG A 176 2.08 -3.63 14.18
C ARG A 176 0.80 -3.37 13.39
N ILE A 177 0.10 -4.42 12.97
CA ILE A 177 -1.15 -4.28 12.20
C ILE A 177 -2.18 -3.52 13.03
N GLU A 178 -2.43 -3.95 14.27
CA GLU A 178 -3.39 -3.31 15.19
C GLU A 178 -3.06 -1.83 15.47
N ALA A 179 -1.77 -1.47 15.50
CA ALA A 179 -1.34 -0.11 15.83
C ALA A 179 -1.30 0.84 14.62
N THR A 180 -1.14 0.34 13.40
CA THR A 180 -0.78 1.17 12.23
C THR A 180 -1.73 1.08 11.06
N ILE A 181 -2.54 0.03 10.98
CA ILE A 181 -3.51 -0.11 9.90
C ILE A 181 -4.86 0.43 10.39
N PRO A 182 -5.38 1.53 9.80
CA PRO A 182 -6.65 2.10 10.20
C PRO A 182 -7.81 1.11 9.92
N MET A 183 -8.72 0.98 10.88
CA MET A 183 -9.95 0.19 10.75
C MET A 183 -10.91 0.77 9.72
#